data_AF-G5B3F2-F1
#
_entry.id   AF-G5B3F2-F1
#
_cell.length_a   1.000
_cell.length_b   1.000
_cell.length_c   1.000
_cell.angle_alpha   90.00
_cell.angle_beta   90.00
_cell.angle_gamma   90.00
#
_symmetry.space_group_name_H-M   'P 1'
#
loop_
_entity.id
_entity.type
_entity.pdbx_description
1 polymer ?
#
loop_
_entity_poly.entity_id
_entity_poly.type
_entity_poly.pdbx_seq_one_letter_code
_entity_poly.pdbx_strand_id
1 'polypeptide(L)'
;MRPVLGVQDRVQLVSTCVHSVFSLPSVQAMQEQDQAKAEAIQTLYHQTLEALQTLLNALFIEDPTPAGLKSILQPLGPWMNSGKAHERARAVHSSVLNHMLLSLPFYEFGDFLGPQQVKDLLLAAVEGLSGGMEALGKDSGETMRLPSEVTLSSVLRWYHLRTLAVIPEIMQGIHVQLSHIQEPRAREVALLPVSFLARSFMTEVVVALLKCPLPLNSSGAEMWRQLILPKPSCGAAGDLLDLLLSTLKEKPVTKEGQASTAPLAAASGLCELLSINSFARCVRCIYPQLLLALLIQVHYHIGLKLPGHRVPHKDTKNQAQPPAFVPVQ
;
A
#
# COMPACT_ATOMS: atom_id res chain seq x y z
N MET A 1 21.73 -36.03 -23.58
CA MET A 1 20.46 -35.62 -22.97
C MET A 1 20.74 -35.19 -21.54
N ARG A 2 20.43 -33.95 -21.13
CA ARG A 2 20.43 -33.60 -19.71
C ARG A 2 19.22 -34.28 -19.04
N PRO A 3 19.38 -34.99 -17.92
CA PRO A 3 18.23 -35.58 -17.22
C PRO A 3 17.33 -34.46 -16.71
N VAL A 4 16.06 -34.50 -17.08
CA VAL A 4 15.05 -33.56 -16.57
C VAL A 4 14.64 -34.03 -15.17
N LEU A 5 14.86 -33.18 -14.17
CA LEU A 5 14.40 -33.46 -12.80
C LEU A 5 12.88 -33.57 -12.79
N GLY A 6 12.35 -34.60 -12.11
CA GLY A 6 10.92 -34.75 -11.91
C GLY A 6 10.35 -33.58 -11.10
N VAL A 7 9.06 -33.28 -11.28
CA VAL A 7 8.39 -32.16 -10.56
C VAL A 7 8.54 -32.29 -9.04
N GLN A 8 8.42 -33.50 -8.49
CA GLN A 8 8.56 -33.75 -7.05
C GLN A 8 10.00 -33.54 -6.56
N ASP A 9 10.99 -33.99 -7.33
CA ASP A 9 12.41 -33.82 -7.02
C ASP A 9 12.79 -32.33 -7.04
N ARG A 10 12.22 -31.56 -7.97
CA ARG A 10 12.38 -30.10 -8.02
C ARG A 10 11.80 -29.41 -6.80
N VAL A 11 10.57 -29.76 -6.40
CA VAL A 11 9.96 -29.22 -5.17
C VAL A 11 10.85 -29.49 -3.96
N GLN A 12 11.36 -30.72 -3.83
CA GLN A 12 12.20 -31.10 -2.70
C GLN A 12 13.57 -30.40 -2.72
N LEU A 13 14.19 -30.28 -3.89
CA LEU A 13 15.43 -29.53 -4.08
C LEU A 13 15.24 -28.07 -3.67
N VAL A 14 14.24 -27.40 -4.25
CA VAL A 14 13.93 -26.00 -3.96
C VAL A 14 13.63 -25.84 -2.47
N SER A 15 12.79 -26.70 -1.88
CA SER A 15 12.46 -26.66 -0.45
C SER A 15 13.70 -26.76 0.44
N THR A 16 14.64 -27.63 0.09
CA THR A 16 15.87 -27.82 0.86
C THR A 16 16.79 -26.60 0.74
N CYS A 17 16.96 -26.07 -0.48
CA CYS A 17 17.76 -24.89 -0.74
C CYS A 17 17.20 -23.64 -0.05
N VAL A 18 15.91 -23.35 -0.24
CA VAL A 18 15.27 -22.17 0.36
C VAL A 18 15.26 -22.26 1.88
N HIS A 19 15.02 -23.45 2.46
CA HIS A 19 15.10 -23.61 3.91
C HIS A 19 16.52 -23.31 4.42
N SER A 20 17.54 -23.86 3.78
CA SER A 20 18.94 -23.71 4.23
C SER A 20 19.44 -22.26 4.16
N VAL A 21 18.96 -21.49 3.19
CA VAL A 21 19.37 -20.09 3.00
C VAL A 21 18.47 -19.12 3.77
N PHE A 22 17.16 -19.36 3.78
CA PHE A 22 16.21 -18.44 4.40
C PHE A 22 15.99 -18.67 5.88
N SER A 23 16.40 -19.79 6.46
CA SER A 23 16.39 -19.95 7.92
C SER A 23 17.57 -19.27 8.61
N LEU A 24 18.55 -18.77 7.84
CA LEU A 24 19.75 -18.15 8.40
C LEU A 24 19.40 -16.89 9.21
N PRO A 25 20.18 -16.57 10.27
CA PRO A 25 20.02 -15.31 10.99
C PRO A 25 20.14 -14.09 10.05
N SER A 26 19.79 -12.90 10.56
CA SER A 26 20.07 -11.67 9.83
C SER A 26 21.59 -11.47 9.69
N VAL A 27 22.02 -10.80 8.62
CA VAL A 27 23.44 -10.48 8.40
C VAL A 27 24.02 -9.73 9.59
N GLN A 28 23.25 -8.80 10.17
CA GLN A 28 23.63 -8.08 11.39
C GLN A 28 23.86 -9.00 12.58
N ALA A 29 22.93 -9.93 12.86
CA ALA A 29 23.10 -10.87 13.97
C ALA A 29 24.36 -11.73 13.80
N MET A 30 24.71 -12.09 12.55
CA MET A 30 25.95 -12.83 12.26
C MET A 30 27.20 -11.95 12.42
N GLN A 31 27.12 -10.68 12.02
CA GLN A 31 28.23 -9.72 12.16
C GLN A 31 28.49 -9.31 13.61
N GLU A 32 27.44 -9.18 14.43
CA GLU A 32 27.55 -8.92 15.87
C GLU A 32 28.22 -10.08 16.61
N GLN A 33 28.03 -11.31 16.12
CA GLN A 33 28.62 -12.49 16.71
C GLN A 33 30.11 -12.68 16.37
N ASP A 34 30.55 -12.27 15.17
CA ASP A 34 31.94 -12.36 14.73
C ASP A 34 32.36 -11.11 13.93
N GLN A 35 32.56 -10.01 14.65
CA GLN A 35 32.82 -8.70 14.07
C GLN A 35 34.14 -8.62 13.29
N ALA A 36 35.11 -9.49 13.63
CA ALA A 36 36.37 -9.60 12.89
C ALA A 36 36.18 -10.18 11.47
N LYS A 37 35.05 -10.86 11.20
CA LYS A 37 34.72 -11.45 9.90
C LYS A 37 33.55 -10.77 9.20
N ALA A 38 33.15 -9.58 9.64
CA ALA A 38 31.93 -8.93 9.16
C ALA A 38 31.86 -8.77 7.63
N GLU A 39 32.97 -8.39 6.99
CA GLU A 39 33.08 -8.28 5.52
C GLU A 39 32.99 -9.63 4.81
N ALA A 40 33.64 -10.67 5.37
CA ALA A 40 33.60 -12.02 4.82
C ALA A 40 32.19 -12.62 4.93
N ILE A 41 31.51 -12.40 6.06
CA ILE A 41 30.12 -12.81 6.29
C ILE A 41 29.20 -12.15 5.27
N GLN A 42 29.34 -10.85 5.05
CA GLN A 42 28.53 -10.11 4.08
C GLN A 42 28.76 -10.61 2.65
N THR A 43 30.01 -10.88 2.27
CA THR A 43 30.38 -11.40 0.95
C THR A 43 29.80 -12.80 0.71
N LEU A 44 30.01 -13.73 1.64
CA LEU A 44 29.48 -15.09 1.54
C LEU A 44 27.96 -15.11 1.50
N TYR A 45 27.32 -14.24 2.28
CA TYR A 45 25.87 -14.12 2.29
C TYR A 45 25.33 -13.67 0.93
N HIS A 46 25.94 -12.64 0.34
CA HIS A 46 25.56 -12.15 -0.98
C HIS A 46 25.71 -13.24 -2.06
N GLN A 47 26.87 -13.91 -2.09
CA GLN A 47 27.13 -15.01 -3.02
C GLN A 47 26.15 -16.17 -2.86
N THR A 48 25.74 -16.48 -1.63
CA THR A 48 24.77 -17.55 -1.36
C THR A 48 23.40 -17.21 -1.91
N LEU A 49 22.92 -15.97 -1.74
CA LEU A 49 21.65 -15.52 -2.30
C LEU A 49 21.67 -15.47 -3.82
N GLU A 50 22.77 -15.00 -4.41
CA GLU A 50 22.94 -14.93 -5.86
C GLU A 50 23.01 -16.33 -6.49
N ALA A 51 23.71 -17.28 -5.85
CA ALA A 51 23.75 -18.67 -6.27
C ALA A 51 22.36 -19.33 -6.20
N LEU A 52 21.61 -19.08 -5.12
CA LEU A 52 20.24 -19.56 -4.98
C LEU A 52 19.34 -18.98 -6.09
N GLN A 53 19.42 -17.68 -6.33
CA GLN A 53 18.65 -17.03 -7.39
C GLN A 53 18.99 -17.62 -8.77
N THR A 54 20.28 -17.84 -9.04
CA THR A 54 20.75 -18.47 -10.29
C THR A 54 20.20 -19.88 -10.46
N LEU A 55 20.17 -20.68 -9.38
CA LEU A 55 19.58 -22.02 -9.39
C LEU A 55 18.08 -21.97 -9.68
N LEU A 56 17.34 -21.09 -9.03
CA LEU A 56 15.89 -20.96 -9.24
C LEU A 56 15.57 -20.49 -10.67
N ASN A 57 16.37 -19.57 -11.20
CA ASN A 57 16.29 -19.13 -12.59
C ASN A 57 16.57 -20.27 -13.58
N ALA A 58 17.60 -21.08 -13.33
CA ALA A 58 17.94 -22.22 -14.17
C ALA A 58 16.81 -23.28 -14.17
N LEU A 59 16.24 -23.60 -13.00
CA LEU A 59 15.11 -24.53 -12.89
C LEU A 59 13.88 -24.05 -13.65
N PHE A 60 13.63 -22.74 -13.66
CA PHE A 60 12.53 -22.15 -14.41
C PHE A 60 12.78 -22.19 -15.93
N ILE A 61 14.01 -21.91 -16.37
CA ILE A 61 14.36 -22.00 -17.80
C ILE A 61 14.22 -23.44 -18.32
N GLU A 62 14.48 -24.44 -17.47
CA GLU A 62 14.28 -25.85 -17.84
C GLU A 62 12.81 -26.26 -17.97
N ASP A 63 11.88 -25.59 -17.30
CA ASP A 63 10.45 -25.88 -17.35
C ASP A 63 9.62 -24.60 -17.15
N PRO A 64 9.49 -23.79 -18.21
CA PRO A 64 8.73 -22.56 -18.21
C PRO A 64 7.23 -22.84 -18.38
N THR A 65 6.70 -23.81 -17.63
CA THR A 65 5.26 -24.10 -17.58
C THR A 65 4.69 -23.65 -16.23
N PRO A 66 3.37 -23.44 -16.13
CA PRO A 66 2.71 -23.18 -14.85
C PRO A 66 3.01 -24.24 -13.78
N ALA A 67 3.20 -25.51 -14.18
CA ALA A 67 3.54 -26.60 -13.28
C ALA A 67 4.99 -26.52 -12.77
N GLY A 68 5.95 -26.27 -13.67
CA GLY A 68 7.36 -26.06 -13.31
C GLY A 68 7.54 -24.86 -12.40
N LEU A 69 6.84 -23.78 -12.72
CA LEU A 69 6.76 -22.60 -11.87
C LEU A 69 6.15 -22.89 -10.49
N LYS A 70 5.02 -23.60 -10.42
CA LYS A 70 4.40 -24.02 -9.14
C LYS A 70 5.40 -24.77 -8.29
N SER A 71 6.21 -25.63 -8.92
CA SER A 71 7.22 -26.42 -8.23
C SER A 71 8.29 -25.56 -7.53
N ILE A 72 8.53 -24.34 -8.05
CA ILE A 72 9.48 -23.37 -7.50
C ILE A 72 8.82 -22.46 -6.46
N LEU A 73 7.61 -21.95 -6.74
CA LEU A 73 6.93 -20.99 -5.87
C LEU A 73 6.30 -21.62 -4.62
N GLN A 74 5.82 -22.86 -4.70
CA GLN A 74 5.18 -23.51 -3.57
C GLN A 74 6.11 -23.59 -2.34
N PRO A 75 7.40 -23.98 -2.46
CA PRO A 75 8.34 -23.94 -1.34
C PRO A 75 8.70 -22.53 -0.85
N LEU A 76 8.59 -21.50 -1.69
CA LEU A 76 8.85 -20.10 -1.32
C LEU A 76 7.72 -19.50 -0.47
N GLY A 77 6.49 -19.98 -0.63
CA GLY A 77 5.28 -19.45 0.02
C GLY A 77 5.38 -19.20 1.53
N PRO A 78 5.82 -20.18 2.35
CA PRO A 78 5.96 -20.00 3.79
C PRO A 78 6.93 -18.88 4.19
N TRP A 79 7.99 -18.66 3.41
CA TRP A 79 9.03 -17.67 3.70
C TRP A 79 8.58 -16.25 3.34
N MET A 80 7.83 -16.10 2.25
CA MET A 80 7.21 -14.82 1.88
C MET A 80 6.22 -14.34 2.95
N ASN A 81 5.61 -15.26 3.70
CA ASN A 81 4.65 -14.99 4.78
C ASN A 81 5.26 -15.12 6.19
N SER A 82 6.58 -15.14 6.31
CA SER A 82 7.22 -15.27 7.62
C SER A 82 6.98 -14.05 8.51
N GLY A 83 6.84 -14.27 9.82
CA GLY A 83 6.80 -13.19 10.82
C GLY A 83 8.10 -12.37 10.89
N LYS A 84 9.21 -12.89 10.34
CA LYS A 84 10.52 -12.24 10.36
C LYS A 84 10.80 -11.51 9.05
N ALA A 85 11.05 -10.21 9.13
CA ALA A 85 11.26 -9.35 7.96
C ALA A 85 12.43 -9.80 7.07
N HIS A 86 13.56 -10.21 7.66
CA HIS A 86 14.72 -10.68 6.93
C HIS A 86 14.46 -11.99 6.15
N GLU A 87 13.57 -12.87 6.64
CA GLU A 87 13.16 -14.07 5.92
C GLU A 87 12.30 -13.72 4.70
N ARG A 88 11.34 -12.80 4.86
CA ARG A 88 10.49 -12.29 3.75
C ARG A 88 11.33 -11.63 2.66
N ALA A 89 12.24 -10.74 3.05
CA ALA A 89 13.11 -10.00 2.12
C ALA A 89 13.94 -10.96 1.24
N ARG A 90 14.51 -12.01 1.82
CA ARG A 90 15.27 -13.02 1.08
C ARG A 90 14.38 -13.80 0.09
N ALA A 91 13.21 -14.23 0.53
CA ALA A 91 12.29 -14.98 -0.30
C ALA A 91 11.85 -14.17 -1.53
N VAL A 92 11.63 -12.87 -1.37
CA VAL A 92 11.32 -11.96 -2.48
C VAL A 92 12.54 -11.77 -3.39
N HIS A 93 13.72 -11.52 -2.82
CA HIS A 93 14.95 -11.30 -3.59
C HIS A 93 15.31 -12.49 -4.50
N SER A 94 15.28 -13.70 -3.95
CA SER A 94 15.63 -14.93 -4.69
C SER A 94 14.48 -15.46 -5.55
N SER A 95 13.31 -14.84 -5.53
CA SER A 95 12.19 -15.27 -6.37
C SER A 95 12.53 -15.11 -7.86
N VAL A 96 12.09 -16.06 -8.69
CA VAL A 96 12.30 -16.06 -10.15
C VAL A 96 11.50 -14.95 -10.87
N LEU A 97 10.78 -14.11 -10.11
CA LEU A 97 9.79 -13.16 -10.62
C LEU A 97 10.38 -12.26 -11.71
N ASN A 98 11.65 -11.88 -11.58
CA ASN A 98 12.37 -11.04 -12.55
C ASN A 98 12.48 -11.69 -13.94
N HIS A 99 12.75 -13.00 -14.04
CA HIS A 99 12.83 -13.71 -15.32
C HIS A 99 11.45 -14.08 -15.88
N MET A 100 10.46 -14.31 -15.01
CA MET A 100 9.07 -14.59 -15.41
C MET A 100 8.42 -13.42 -16.15
N LEU A 101 8.79 -12.18 -15.82
CA LEU A 101 8.30 -10.95 -16.45
C LEU A 101 8.56 -10.84 -17.95
N LEU A 102 9.64 -11.48 -18.40
CA LEU A 102 10.14 -11.34 -19.76
C LEU A 102 9.75 -12.53 -20.65
N SER A 103 9.22 -13.62 -20.07
CA SER A 103 9.13 -14.92 -20.75
C SER A 103 7.74 -15.56 -20.79
N LEU A 104 6.83 -15.28 -19.85
CA LEU A 104 5.51 -15.94 -19.80
C LEU A 104 4.33 -15.00 -20.13
N PRO A 105 3.28 -15.49 -20.83
CA PRO A 105 2.06 -14.74 -21.06
C PRO A 105 1.27 -14.49 -19.76
N PHE A 106 0.79 -13.26 -19.62
CA PHE A 106 0.24 -12.62 -18.42
C PHE A 106 -0.89 -13.35 -17.67
N TYR A 107 -1.59 -14.29 -18.30
CA TYR A 107 -2.87 -14.82 -17.80
C TYR A 107 -2.72 -16.11 -16.96
N GLU A 108 -1.66 -16.90 -17.15
CA GLU A 108 -1.56 -18.23 -16.50
C GLU A 108 -1.16 -18.17 -15.01
N PHE A 109 -0.82 -16.98 -14.50
CA PHE A 109 -0.26 -16.79 -13.16
C PHE A 109 -1.27 -16.32 -12.10
N GLY A 110 -2.35 -15.64 -12.53
CA GLY A 110 -3.38 -15.12 -11.60
C GLY A 110 -4.07 -16.21 -10.77
N ASP A 111 -3.90 -17.47 -11.16
CA ASP A 111 -4.41 -18.64 -10.45
C ASP A 111 -3.49 -19.14 -9.33
N PHE A 112 -2.21 -18.73 -9.28
CA PHE A 112 -1.23 -19.21 -8.30
C PHE A 112 -1.12 -18.35 -7.05
N LEU A 113 -1.27 -17.04 -7.18
CA LEU A 113 -1.22 -16.11 -6.05
C LEU A 113 -2.62 -15.57 -5.78
N GLY A 114 -3.17 -15.93 -4.64
CA GLY A 114 -4.43 -15.37 -4.17
C GLY A 114 -4.28 -13.88 -3.83
N PRO A 115 -5.40 -13.16 -3.63
CA PRO A 115 -5.40 -11.72 -3.39
C PRO A 115 -4.54 -11.31 -2.18
N GLN A 116 -4.49 -12.16 -1.16
CA GLN A 116 -3.69 -11.93 0.05
C GLN A 116 -2.19 -12.10 -0.21
N GLN A 117 -1.76 -13.12 -0.95
CA GLN A 117 -0.35 -13.31 -1.29
C GLN A 117 0.17 -12.18 -2.17
N VAL A 118 -0.67 -11.66 -3.08
CA VAL A 118 -0.33 -10.50 -3.91
C VAL A 118 -0.17 -9.24 -3.05
N LYS A 119 -1.07 -9.03 -2.08
CA LYS A 119 -0.96 -7.94 -1.10
C LYS A 119 0.37 -8.05 -0.33
N ASP A 120 0.64 -9.20 0.27
CA ASP A 120 1.80 -9.40 1.13
C ASP A 120 3.11 -9.20 0.34
N LEU A 121 3.15 -9.66 -0.91
CA LEU A 121 4.29 -9.46 -1.80
C LEU A 121 4.47 -7.98 -2.21
N LEU A 122 3.39 -7.28 -2.53
CA LEU A 122 3.46 -5.83 -2.81
C LEU A 122 3.95 -5.05 -1.59
N LEU A 123 3.39 -5.33 -0.41
CA LEU A 123 3.77 -4.65 0.82
C LEU A 123 5.22 -4.95 1.19
N ALA A 124 5.66 -6.20 1.09
CA ALA A 124 7.06 -6.58 1.33
C ALA A 124 8.02 -5.89 0.34
N ALA A 125 7.62 -5.69 -0.92
CA ALA A 125 8.44 -5.00 -1.90
C ALA A 125 8.46 -3.48 -1.65
N VAL A 126 7.36 -2.85 -1.23
CA VAL A 126 7.36 -1.44 -0.78
C VAL A 126 8.20 -1.26 0.48
N GLU A 127 8.12 -2.19 1.44
CA GLU A 127 9.00 -2.24 2.61
C GLU A 127 10.48 -2.36 2.20
N GLY A 128 10.78 -3.18 1.19
CA GLY A 128 12.14 -3.34 0.67
C GLY A 128 12.72 -2.08 0.02
N LEU A 129 11.87 -1.18 -0.48
CA LEU A 129 12.28 0.15 -0.96
C LEU A 129 12.60 1.11 0.19
N SER A 130 12.05 0.86 1.38
CA SER A 130 12.25 1.76 2.53
C SER A 130 13.67 1.73 3.05
N GLY A 131 14.52 0.79 2.57
CA GLY A 131 15.91 0.66 2.97
C GLY A 131 16.01 0.70 4.48
N GLY A 132 15.74 -0.43 5.15
CA GLY A 132 15.77 -0.53 6.60
C GLY A 132 16.90 0.33 7.19
N MET A 133 16.62 1.01 8.30
CA MET A 133 17.44 2.01 9.00
C MET A 133 18.89 1.59 9.34
N GLU A 134 19.35 0.46 8.82
CA GLU A 134 20.57 -0.27 9.17
C GLU A 134 21.54 -0.42 7.99
N ALA A 135 21.43 0.40 6.95
CA ALA A 135 22.42 0.46 5.88
C ALA A 135 23.45 1.58 6.13
N LEU A 136 24.36 1.36 7.09
CA LEU A 136 25.62 2.10 7.14
C LEU A 136 26.52 1.61 5.99
N GLY A 137 26.22 2.07 4.77
CA GLY A 137 27.00 1.73 3.58
C GLY A 137 26.25 2.10 2.31
N LYS A 138 26.79 3.09 1.58
CA LYS A 138 26.20 3.71 0.38
C LYS A 138 25.83 2.72 -0.73
N ASP A 139 26.51 1.57 -0.81
CA ASP A 139 26.25 0.49 -1.79
C ASP A 139 25.19 -0.53 -1.35
N SER A 140 24.93 -0.68 -0.05
CA SER A 140 24.07 -1.76 0.47
C SER A 140 22.57 -1.50 0.30
N GLY A 141 22.17 -0.22 0.24
CA GLY A 141 20.78 0.17 -0.01
C GLY A 141 20.33 -0.11 -1.45
N GLU A 142 21.23 0.01 -2.43
CA GLU A 142 20.94 -0.28 -3.84
C GLU A 142 20.74 -1.78 -4.09
N THR A 143 21.46 -2.64 -3.35
CA THR A 143 21.39 -4.10 -3.50
C THR A 143 20.00 -4.67 -3.18
N MET A 144 19.25 -4.06 -2.25
CA MET A 144 17.89 -4.46 -1.89
C MET A 144 16.79 -3.67 -2.63
N ARG A 145 17.11 -2.45 -3.10
CA ARG A 145 16.16 -1.56 -3.78
C ARG A 145 15.81 -2.00 -5.19
N LEU A 146 16.80 -2.36 -6.01
CA LEU A 146 16.56 -2.79 -7.40
C LEU A 146 15.68 -4.05 -7.48
N PRO A 147 15.90 -5.11 -6.68
CA PRO A 147 14.99 -6.27 -6.63
C PRO A 147 13.58 -5.90 -6.18
N SER A 148 13.44 -4.97 -5.23
CA SER A 148 12.15 -4.51 -4.72
C SER A 148 11.37 -3.69 -5.78
N GLU A 149 12.07 -2.83 -6.52
CA GLU A 149 11.51 -2.05 -7.63
C GLU A 149 11.04 -2.93 -8.80
N VAL A 150 11.86 -3.92 -9.18
CA VAL A 150 11.48 -4.86 -10.24
C VAL A 150 10.30 -5.72 -9.77
N THR A 151 10.29 -6.17 -8.51
CA THR A 151 9.16 -6.93 -7.94
C THR A 151 7.87 -6.09 -7.93
N LEU A 152 7.91 -4.81 -7.56
CA LEU A 152 6.72 -3.95 -7.60
C LEU A 152 6.19 -3.80 -9.02
N SER A 153 7.07 -3.41 -9.96
CA SER A 153 6.71 -3.26 -11.37
C SER A 153 6.13 -4.56 -11.94
N SER A 154 6.63 -5.70 -11.46
CA SER A 154 6.14 -7.04 -11.79
C SER A 154 4.73 -7.25 -11.28
N VAL A 155 4.56 -7.26 -9.97
CA VAL A 155 3.32 -7.64 -9.28
C VAL A 155 2.17 -6.76 -9.73
N LEU A 156 2.44 -5.47 -9.97
CA LEU A 156 1.48 -4.56 -10.57
C LEU A 156 1.05 -5.01 -11.97
N ARG A 157 1.96 -5.35 -12.88
CA ARG A 157 1.63 -5.90 -14.20
C ARG A 157 0.69 -7.12 -14.15
N TRP A 158 0.74 -7.91 -13.08
CA TRP A 158 -0.12 -9.10 -12.87
C TRP A 158 -1.47 -8.80 -12.19
N TYR A 159 -1.66 -7.61 -11.63
CA TYR A 159 -2.66 -7.31 -10.62
C TYR A 159 -4.12 -7.23 -11.12
N HIS A 160 -4.40 -7.57 -12.39
CA HIS A 160 -5.66 -7.13 -13.01
C HIS A 160 -6.94 -7.87 -12.55
N LEU A 161 -6.86 -9.06 -11.93
CA LEU A 161 -8.03 -9.97 -11.92
C LEU A 161 -8.66 -10.35 -10.56
N ARG A 162 -8.14 -9.97 -9.39
CA ARG A 162 -8.64 -10.62 -8.13
C ARG A 162 -8.72 -9.78 -6.85
N THR A 163 -8.55 -8.47 -6.93
CA THR A 163 -7.95 -7.74 -5.81
C THR A 163 -8.79 -6.62 -5.20
N LEU A 164 -10.07 -6.48 -5.59
CA LEU A 164 -10.98 -5.48 -5.04
C LEU A 164 -11.01 -5.45 -3.50
N ALA A 165 -10.98 -6.62 -2.85
CA ALA A 165 -11.09 -6.72 -1.39
C ALA A 165 -9.84 -6.23 -0.62
N VAL A 166 -8.65 -6.28 -1.23
CA VAL A 166 -7.39 -5.96 -0.54
C VAL A 166 -6.84 -4.57 -0.88
N ILE A 167 -7.43 -3.86 -1.85
CA ILE A 167 -7.02 -2.49 -2.22
C ILE A 167 -6.93 -1.56 -1.00
N PRO A 168 -7.91 -1.51 -0.08
CA PRO A 168 -7.82 -0.61 1.07
C PRO A 168 -6.60 -0.88 1.96
N GLU A 169 -6.28 -2.15 2.19
CA GLU A 169 -5.14 -2.57 3.01
C GLU A 169 -3.80 -2.22 2.34
N ILE A 170 -3.71 -2.41 1.01
CA ILE A 170 -2.53 -2.05 0.22
C ILE A 170 -2.31 -0.54 0.24
N MET A 171 -3.37 0.24 0.01
CA MET A 171 -3.32 1.70 0.04
C MET A 171 -2.86 2.21 1.42
N GLN A 172 -3.36 1.60 2.50
CA GLN A 172 -2.94 1.95 3.85
C GLN A 172 -1.47 1.56 4.13
N GLY A 173 -1.04 0.37 3.71
CA GLY A 173 0.34 -0.06 3.86
C GLY A 173 1.32 0.84 3.11
N ILE A 174 1.00 1.23 1.86
CA ILE A 174 1.78 2.20 1.09
C ILE A 174 1.86 3.54 1.82
N HIS A 175 0.73 4.05 2.33
CA HIS A 175 0.70 5.32 3.07
C HIS A 175 1.64 5.31 4.29
N VAL A 176 1.63 4.23 5.07
CA VAL A 176 2.51 4.03 6.22
C VAL A 176 3.98 3.99 5.76
N GLN A 177 4.32 3.19 4.76
CA GLN A 177 5.69 3.06 4.29
C GLN A 177 6.24 4.36 3.67
N LEU A 178 5.41 5.12 2.96
CA LEU A 178 5.78 6.43 2.45
C LEU A 178 6.15 7.41 3.57
N SER A 179 5.62 7.27 4.78
CA SER A 179 6.06 8.13 5.89
C SER A 179 7.51 7.86 6.34
N HIS A 180 8.06 6.71 6.00
CA HIS A 180 9.42 6.29 6.38
C HIS A 180 10.45 6.45 5.24
N ILE A 181 10.00 6.55 3.97
CA ILE A 181 10.89 6.71 2.81
C ILE A 181 11.29 8.17 2.62
N GLN A 182 12.57 8.48 2.85
CA GLN A 182 13.15 9.82 2.64
C GLN A 182 13.73 10.03 1.24
N GLU A 183 14.18 8.95 0.60
CA GLU A 183 14.86 9.02 -0.70
C GLU A 183 13.85 9.27 -1.84
N PRO A 184 13.99 10.36 -2.64
CA PRO A 184 12.99 10.77 -3.63
C PRO A 184 12.72 9.70 -4.70
N ARG A 185 13.78 9.05 -5.19
CA ARG A 185 13.64 7.99 -6.21
C ARG A 185 12.90 6.77 -5.65
N ALA A 186 13.22 6.35 -4.43
CA ALA A 186 12.54 5.23 -3.79
C ALA A 186 11.06 5.55 -3.53
N ARG A 187 10.78 6.81 -3.18
CA ARG A 187 9.43 7.34 -2.95
C ARG A 187 8.59 7.31 -4.23
N GLU A 188 9.16 7.67 -5.37
CA GLU A 188 8.51 7.57 -6.68
C GLU A 188 8.14 6.11 -7.01
N VAL A 189 9.05 5.16 -6.79
CA VAL A 189 8.78 3.74 -7.04
C VAL A 189 7.69 3.20 -6.10
N ALA A 190 7.72 3.58 -4.82
CA ALA A 190 6.70 3.20 -3.84
C ALA A 190 5.30 3.75 -4.15
N LEU A 191 5.20 4.80 -4.98
CA LEU A 191 3.95 5.39 -5.46
C LEU A 191 3.42 4.72 -6.74
N LEU A 192 4.24 4.00 -7.50
CA LEU A 192 3.82 3.30 -8.72
C LEU A 192 2.62 2.36 -8.49
N PRO A 193 2.54 1.59 -7.39
CA PRO A 193 1.37 0.80 -7.08
C PRO A 193 0.07 1.59 -7.11
N VAL A 194 0.06 2.80 -6.56
CA VAL A 194 -1.14 3.65 -6.52
C VAL A 194 -1.59 4.01 -7.93
N SER A 195 -0.67 4.48 -8.77
CA SER A 195 -0.99 4.84 -10.16
C SER A 195 -1.48 3.63 -10.98
N PHE A 196 -0.89 2.46 -10.75
CA PHE A 196 -1.30 1.25 -11.45
C PHE A 196 -2.68 0.78 -11.02
N LEU A 197 -2.96 0.76 -9.71
CA LEU A 197 -4.28 0.43 -9.17
C LEU A 197 -5.34 1.39 -9.69
N ALA A 198 -5.05 2.70 -9.74
CA ALA A 198 -5.97 3.70 -10.22
C ALA A 198 -6.37 3.52 -11.70
N ARG A 199 -5.51 2.89 -12.52
CA ARG A 199 -5.82 2.61 -13.93
C ARG A 199 -6.96 1.60 -14.10
N SER A 200 -7.06 0.63 -13.20
CA SER A 200 -8.01 -0.48 -13.30
C SER A 200 -9.15 -0.43 -12.27
N PHE A 201 -8.92 0.23 -11.12
CA PHE A 201 -9.80 0.23 -9.94
C PHE A 201 -9.92 1.63 -9.33
N MET A 202 -10.18 2.64 -10.18
CA MET A 202 -10.21 4.05 -9.77
C MET A 202 -11.15 4.28 -8.57
N THR A 203 -12.37 3.75 -8.63
CA THR A 203 -13.39 3.93 -7.59
C THR A 203 -12.92 3.38 -6.25
N GLU A 204 -12.37 2.18 -6.21
CA GLU A 204 -11.91 1.51 -4.99
C GLU A 204 -10.70 2.22 -4.38
N VAL A 205 -9.78 2.69 -5.22
CA VAL A 205 -8.62 3.47 -4.79
C VAL A 205 -9.07 4.79 -4.18
N VAL A 206 -10.04 5.48 -4.78
CA VAL A 206 -10.61 6.72 -4.23
C VAL A 206 -11.31 6.47 -2.90
N VAL A 207 -12.13 5.43 -2.81
CA VAL A 207 -12.81 5.05 -1.56
C VAL A 207 -11.79 4.71 -0.46
N ALA A 208 -10.67 4.08 -0.79
CA ALA A 208 -9.58 3.84 0.15
C ALA A 208 -8.89 5.13 0.59
N LEU A 209 -8.60 6.05 -0.35
CA LEU A 209 -8.00 7.36 -0.05
C LEU A 209 -8.89 8.26 0.82
N LEU A 210 -10.22 8.16 0.67
CA LEU A 210 -11.17 8.87 1.52
C LEU A 210 -11.10 8.43 3.00
N LYS A 211 -10.54 7.26 3.28
CA LYS A 211 -10.31 6.74 4.64
C LYS A 211 -8.93 7.12 5.20
N CYS A 212 -8.09 7.82 4.44
CA CYS A 212 -6.79 8.28 4.94
C CYS A 212 -6.95 9.24 6.13
N PRO A 213 -6.00 9.23 7.07
CA PRO A 213 -6.04 10.11 8.23
C PRO A 213 -5.97 11.58 7.82
N LEU A 214 -6.73 12.43 8.52
CA LEU A 214 -6.75 13.89 8.34
C LEU A 214 -6.06 14.60 9.52
N PRO A 215 -5.41 15.77 9.30
CA PRO A 215 -5.26 16.48 8.03
C PRO A 215 -4.38 15.71 7.03
N LEU A 216 -4.64 15.92 5.74
CA LEU A 216 -3.91 15.24 4.67
C LEU A 216 -2.40 15.56 4.78
N ASN A 217 -1.59 14.54 5.05
CA ASN A 217 -0.13 14.69 5.12
C ASN A 217 0.50 14.66 3.72
N SER A 218 1.81 14.92 3.62
CA SER A 218 2.55 14.94 2.35
C SER A 218 2.40 13.62 1.56
N SER A 219 2.48 12.48 2.25
CA SER A 219 2.29 11.16 1.65
C SER A 219 0.89 10.96 1.08
N GLY A 220 -0.15 11.36 1.81
CA GLY A 220 -1.54 11.30 1.33
C GLY A 220 -1.74 12.19 0.10
N ALA A 221 -1.18 13.39 0.10
CA ALA A 221 -1.23 14.32 -1.03
C ALA A 221 -0.57 13.72 -2.29
N GLU A 222 0.60 13.10 -2.15
CA GLU A 222 1.28 12.44 -3.27
C GLU A 222 0.46 11.28 -3.84
N MET A 223 -0.20 10.48 -3.00
CA MET A 223 -1.06 9.38 -3.46
C MET A 223 -2.26 9.89 -4.26
N TRP A 224 -2.86 11.04 -3.89
CA TRP A 224 -3.91 11.68 -4.69
C TRP A 224 -3.39 12.12 -6.07
N ARG A 225 -2.16 12.65 -6.13
CA ARG A 225 -1.54 13.06 -7.41
C ARG A 225 -1.28 11.88 -8.34
N GLN A 226 -1.07 10.68 -7.80
CA GLN A 226 -0.91 9.46 -8.61
C GLN A 226 -2.15 9.07 -9.40
N LEU A 227 -3.35 9.54 -9.04
CA LEU A 227 -4.58 9.21 -9.79
C LEU A 227 -4.61 9.84 -11.19
N ILE A 228 -3.85 10.92 -11.40
CA ILE A 228 -3.82 11.67 -12.66
C ILE A 228 -2.73 11.13 -13.60
N LEU A 229 -1.68 10.52 -13.05
CA LEU A 229 -0.54 10.00 -13.82
C LEU A 229 -0.93 8.95 -14.89
N PRO A 230 -1.90 8.05 -14.65
CA PRO A 230 -2.39 7.11 -15.65
C PRO A 230 -3.06 7.75 -16.86
N LYS A 231 -3.28 9.08 -16.87
CA LYS A 231 -4.12 9.81 -17.83
C LYS A 231 -5.47 9.11 -17.97
N PRO A 232 -6.36 9.28 -16.98
CA PRO A 232 -7.67 8.64 -17.03
C PRO A 232 -8.37 8.97 -18.35
N SER A 233 -9.09 8.00 -18.90
CA SER A 233 -9.95 8.25 -20.05
C SER A 233 -10.95 9.36 -19.71
N CYS A 234 -11.48 10.04 -20.73
CA CYS A 234 -12.41 11.16 -20.52
C CYS A 234 -13.59 10.79 -19.61
N GLY A 235 -14.06 9.54 -19.69
CA GLY A 235 -15.08 8.97 -18.79
C GLY A 235 -14.59 8.79 -17.35
N ALA A 236 -13.46 8.12 -17.15
CA ALA A 236 -12.93 7.84 -15.81
C ALA A 236 -12.59 9.12 -15.01
N ALA A 237 -12.17 10.20 -15.67
CA ALA A 237 -11.95 11.50 -15.03
C ALA A 237 -13.26 12.16 -14.58
N GLY A 238 -14.34 11.99 -15.36
CA GLY A 238 -15.69 12.43 -15.00
C GLY A 238 -16.23 11.65 -13.81
N ASP A 239 -16.16 10.32 -13.87
CA ASP A 239 -16.62 9.42 -12.80
C ASP A 239 -15.93 9.71 -11.47
N LEU A 240 -14.61 9.98 -11.51
CA LEU A 240 -13.84 10.40 -10.34
C LEU A 240 -14.38 11.71 -9.75
N LEU A 241 -14.62 12.72 -10.59
CA LEU A 241 -15.13 14.02 -10.14
C LEU A 241 -16.55 13.89 -9.58
N ASP A 242 -17.42 13.11 -10.23
CA ASP A 242 -18.78 12.87 -9.76
C ASP A 242 -18.80 12.12 -8.42
N LEU A 243 -17.91 11.14 -8.24
CA LEU A 243 -17.73 10.44 -6.95
C LEU A 243 -17.26 11.40 -5.84
N LEU A 244 -16.29 12.26 -6.12
CA LEU A 244 -15.78 13.21 -5.12
C LEU A 244 -16.81 14.29 -4.79
N LEU A 245 -17.55 14.79 -5.78
CA LEU A 245 -18.62 15.77 -5.58
C LEU A 245 -19.81 15.19 -4.83
N SER A 246 -20.20 13.95 -5.13
CA SER A 246 -21.27 13.27 -4.39
C SER A 246 -20.85 13.07 -2.94
N THR A 247 -19.64 12.55 -2.70
CA THR A 247 -19.06 12.42 -1.34
C THR A 247 -19.00 13.75 -0.61
N LEU A 248 -18.61 14.84 -1.29
CA LEU A 248 -18.54 16.18 -0.70
C LEU A 248 -19.93 16.75 -0.37
N LYS A 249 -21.01 16.30 -1.02
CA LYS A 249 -22.38 16.73 -0.71
C LYS A 249 -23.01 15.91 0.43
N GLU A 250 -22.44 14.76 0.78
CA GLU A 250 -22.95 13.92 1.86
C GLU A 250 -22.89 14.63 3.21
N LYS A 251 -23.86 14.33 4.07
CA LYS A 251 -23.86 14.82 5.45
C LYS A 251 -22.62 14.25 6.16
N PRO A 252 -21.84 15.04 6.92
CA PRO A 252 -20.63 14.59 7.61
C PRO A 252 -20.97 13.76 8.86
N VAL A 253 -21.90 12.83 8.75
CA VAL A 253 -22.35 11.93 9.82
C VAL A 253 -22.45 10.53 9.22
N THR A 254 -21.80 9.55 9.84
CA THR A 254 -21.89 8.14 9.45
C THR A 254 -23.27 7.58 9.75
N LYS A 255 -23.60 6.41 9.20
CA LYS A 255 -24.84 5.68 9.52
C LYS A 255 -24.98 5.37 11.02
N GLU A 256 -23.87 5.38 11.76
CA GLU A 256 -23.78 5.13 13.19
C GLU A 256 -23.82 6.42 14.04
N GLY A 257 -24.05 7.58 13.42
CA GLY A 257 -24.17 8.87 14.12
C GLY A 257 -22.83 9.54 14.48
N GLN A 258 -21.69 8.97 14.08
CA GLN A 258 -20.37 9.55 14.31
C GLN A 258 -20.02 10.59 13.24
N ALA A 259 -19.14 11.54 13.55
CA ALA A 259 -18.66 12.51 12.57
C ALA A 259 -17.90 11.79 11.43
N SER A 260 -18.34 11.99 10.19
CA SER A 260 -17.65 11.45 9.00
C SER A 260 -16.62 12.44 8.50
N THR A 261 -15.39 11.96 8.28
CA THR A 261 -14.30 12.73 7.67
C THR A 261 -14.30 12.66 6.15
N ALA A 262 -15.16 11.85 5.54
CA ALA A 262 -15.17 11.61 4.09
C ALA A 262 -15.42 12.88 3.25
N PRO A 263 -16.36 13.79 3.59
CA PRO A 263 -16.54 15.02 2.83
C PRO A 263 -15.30 15.94 2.88
N LEU A 264 -14.63 16.00 4.04
CA LEU A 264 -13.40 16.77 4.18
C LEU A 264 -12.23 16.15 3.39
N ALA A 265 -12.10 14.81 3.43
CA ALA A 265 -11.11 14.09 2.63
C ALA A 265 -11.35 14.28 1.12
N ALA A 266 -12.61 14.28 0.67
CA ALA A 266 -12.98 14.55 -0.71
C ALA A 266 -12.61 15.99 -1.13
N ALA A 267 -12.84 16.98 -0.27
CA ALA A 267 -12.40 18.35 -0.51
C ALA A 267 -10.87 18.46 -0.63
N SER A 268 -10.12 17.83 0.30
CA SER A 268 -8.66 17.80 0.25
C SER A 268 -8.13 17.09 -1.01
N GLY A 269 -8.71 15.95 -1.38
CA GLY A 269 -8.38 15.24 -2.61
C GLY A 269 -8.64 16.08 -3.85
N LEU A 270 -9.79 16.75 -3.92
CA LEU A 270 -10.09 17.70 -5.01
C LEU A 270 -9.03 18.81 -5.09
N CYS A 271 -8.64 19.43 -3.97
CA CYS A 271 -7.58 20.45 -3.97
C CYS A 271 -6.25 19.94 -4.55
N GLU A 272 -5.84 18.72 -4.23
CA GLU A 272 -4.62 18.13 -4.79
C GLU A 272 -4.76 17.83 -6.30
N LEU A 273 -5.92 17.31 -6.74
CA LEU A 273 -6.18 17.06 -8.16
C LEU A 273 -6.20 18.37 -8.97
N LEU A 274 -6.75 19.44 -8.40
CA LEU A 274 -6.80 20.79 -8.99
C LEU A 274 -5.44 21.45 -9.16
N SER A 275 -4.49 21.09 -8.30
CA SER A 275 -3.14 21.63 -8.33
C SER A 275 -2.36 21.16 -9.56
N ILE A 276 -2.84 20.13 -10.26
CA ILE A 276 -2.23 19.61 -11.48
C ILE A 276 -2.93 20.18 -12.72
N ASN A 277 -2.16 20.89 -13.56
CA ASN A 277 -2.66 21.67 -14.71
C ASN A 277 -3.46 20.84 -15.73
N SER A 278 -3.20 19.54 -15.87
CA SER A 278 -3.93 18.65 -16.78
C SER A 278 -5.39 18.44 -16.36
N PHE A 279 -5.72 18.53 -15.07
CA PHE A 279 -7.07 18.32 -14.53
C PHE A 279 -7.90 19.62 -14.46
N ALA A 280 -7.23 20.77 -14.52
CA ALA A 280 -7.85 22.10 -14.44
C ALA A 280 -8.92 22.35 -15.52
N ARG A 281 -8.81 21.71 -16.69
CA ARG A 281 -9.76 21.85 -17.79
C ARG A 281 -11.09 21.13 -17.53
N CYS A 282 -11.05 19.94 -16.93
CA CYS A 282 -12.25 19.17 -16.57
C CYS A 282 -13.03 19.83 -15.42
N VAL A 283 -12.31 20.49 -14.51
CA VAL A 283 -12.90 21.15 -13.34
C VAL A 283 -13.66 22.41 -13.72
N ARG A 284 -13.29 23.11 -14.80
CA ARG A 284 -14.03 24.31 -15.24
C ARG A 284 -15.53 24.05 -15.41
N CYS A 285 -15.90 22.84 -15.83
CA CYS A 285 -17.29 22.42 -15.99
C CYS A 285 -18.02 22.15 -14.65
N ILE A 286 -17.27 22.04 -13.55
CA ILE A 286 -17.73 21.55 -12.25
C ILE A 286 -17.69 22.64 -11.17
N TYR A 287 -17.03 23.78 -11.40
CA TYR A 287 -16.96 24.89 -10.43
C TYR A 287 -18.30 25.26 -9.76
N PRO A 288 -19.43 25.37 -10.48
CA PRO A 288 -20.71 25.67 -9.84
C PRO A 288 -21.15 24.59 -8.86
N GLN A 289 -20.92 23.31 -9.21
CA GLN A 289 -21.26 22.17 -8.35
C GLN A 289 -20.31 22.05 -7.16
N LEU A 290 -19.03 22.35 -7.34
CA LEU A 290 -18.03 22.39 -6.28
C LEU A 290 -18.38 23.48 -5.26
N LEU A 291 -18.71 24.69 -5.73
CA LEU A 291 -19.14 25.79 -4.86
C LEU A 291 -20.38 25.41 -4.06
N LEU A 292 -21.37 24.80 -4.72
CA LEU A 292 -22.58 24.31 -4.05
C LEU A 292 -22.25 23.25 -2.98
N ALA A 293 -21.39 22.28 -3.29
CA ALA A 293 -20.99 21.23 -2.35
C ALA A 293 -20.25 21.80 -1.13
N LEU A 294 -19.37 22.78 -1.32
CA LEU A 294 -18.69 23.48 -0.24
C LEU A 294 -19.67 24.27 0.64
N LEU A 295 -20.63 24.98 0.03
CA LEU A 295 -21.68 25.70 0.78
C LEU A 295 -22.55 24.73 1.60
N ILE A 296 -22.87 23.56 1.07
CA ILE A 296 -23.57 22.49 1.78
C ILE A 296 -22.76 22.03 3.00
N GLN A 297 -21.44 21.81 2.87
CA GLN A 297 -20.59 21.45 4.01
C GLN A 297 -20.49 22.56 5.06
N VAL A 298 -20.38 23.82 4.64
CA VAL A 298 -20.42 24.97 5.56
C VAL A 298 -21.74 25.01 6.32
N HIS A 299 -22.87 24.80 5.64
CA HIS A 299 -24.18 24.70 6.28
C HIS A 299 -24.23 23.57 7.32
N TYR A 300 -23.72 22.38 7.00
CA TYR A 300 -23.66 21.26 7.95
C TYR A 300 -22.75 21.55 9.16
N HIS A 301 -21.62 22.22 8.97
CA HIS A 301 -20.70 22.57 10.05
C HIS A 301 -21.23 23.70 10.95
N ILE A 302 -21.97 24.66 10.39
CA ILE A 302 -22.63 25.73 11.17
C ILE A 302 -23.82 25.16 11.97
N GLY A 303 -24.53 24.16 11.44
CA GLY A 303 -25.65 23.48 12.10
C GLY A 303 -25.29 22.46 13.20
N LEU A 304 -24.00 22.24 13.50
CA LEU A 304 -23.52 21.27 14.50
C LEU A 304 -22.97 21.91 15.80
N LYS A 305 -23.13 23.22 16.02
CA LYS A 305 -22.83 23.86 17.31
C LYS A 305 -24.09 24.28 18.06
N LEU A 306 -24.74 23.33 18.73
CA LEU A 306 -25.48 23.62 19.96
C LEU A 306 -24.74 22.93 21.12
N PRO A 307 -23.98 23.67 21.94
CA PRO A 307 -23.56 23.15 23.24
C PRO A 307 -24.79 23.12 24.14
N GLY A 308 -25.43 21.96 24.22
CA GLY A 308 -26.18 21.58 25.40
C GLY A 308 -25.20 21.42 26.55
N HIS A 309 -24.87 22.51 27.24
CA HIS A 309 -24.19 22.42 28.52
C HIS A 309 -25.19 21.91 29.55
N ARG A 310 -25.26 20.58 29.73
CA ARG A 310 -25.63 20.02 31.02
C ARG A 310 -24.49 20.36 31.98
N VAL A 311 -24.77 21.19 32.98
CA VAL A 311 -24.03 21.12 34.24
C VAL A 311 -24.74 20.09 35.12
N PRO A 312 -24.11 18.98 35.48
CA PRO A 312 -24.48 18.25 36.68
C PRO A 312 -23.70 18.87 37.84
N HIS A 313 -24.35 19.50 38.81
CA HIS A 313 -23.78 19.59 40.15
C HIS A 313 -24.88 19.56 41.22
N LYS A 314 -24.78 18.53 42.06
CA LYS A 314 -25.52 18.29 43.28
C LYS A 314 -25.26 19.38 44.33
N ASP A 315 -26.33 19.71 45.04
CA ASP A 315 -26.45 20.04 46.47
C ASP A 315 -25.49 21.07 47.08
N THR A 316 -26.06 22.23 47.43
CA THR A 316 -25.93 22.70 48.83
C THR A 316 -27.18 23.46 49.27
N LYS A 317 -27.76 22.93 50.33
CA LYS A 317 -28.80 23.46 51.21
C LYS A 317 -28.43 24.87 51.70
N ASN A 318 -29.29 25.87 51.52
CA ASN A 318 -29.74 26.70 52.64
C ASN A 318 -30.93 27.61 52.29
N GLN A 319 -31.92 27.48 53.18
CA GLN A 319 -33.13 28.23 53.47
C GLN A 319 -33.22 29.69 53.00
N ALA A 320 -34.33 30.06 52.34
CA ALA A 320 -35.38 30.93 52.90
C ALA A 320 -36.53 31.09 51.88
N GLN A 321 -37.77 31.02 52.35
CA GLN A 321 -39.03 31.20 51.62
C GLN A 321 -39.70 32.51 52.11
N PRO A 322 -40.82 33.00 51.52
CA PRO A 322 -41.04 33.66 50.22
C PRO A 322 -41.41 35.16 50.40
N PRO A 323 -41.99 35.85 49.39
CA PRO A 323 -43.45 35.94 49.39
C PRO A 323 -44.13 35.77 48.02
N ALA A 324 -45.40 35.42 48.09
CA ALA A 324 -46.36 35.33 47.00
C ALA A 324 -47.04 36.70 46.70
N PHE A 325 -47.84 36.72 45.62
CA PHE A 325 -48.87 37.72 45.21
C PHE A 325 -48.37 38.97 44.43
N VAL A 326 -49.03 39.54 43.40
CA VAL A 326 -50.36 39.43 42.72
C VAL A 326 -50.16 39.90 41.24
N PRO A 327 -50.95 39.47 40.24
CA PRO A 327 -50.99 40.13 38.93
C PRO A 327 -51.85 41.41 38.94
N VAL A 328 -51.45 42.44 38.19
CA VAL A 328 -52.30 43.59 37.85
C VAL A 328 -52.31 43.75 36.32
N GLN A 329 -53.51 44.10 35.83
CA GLN A 329 -53.97 44.23 34.44
C GLN A 329 -53.10 45.09 33.53
#